data_AF-A0A927PFB2-F1
#
_entry.id   AF-A0A927PFB2-F1
#
_cell.length_a   1.000
_cell.length_b   1.000
_cell.length_c   1.000
_cell.angle_alpha   90.00
_cell.angle_beta   90.00
_cell.angle_gamma   90.00
#
_symmetry.space_group_name_H-M   'P 1'
#
loop_
_entity.id
_entity.type
_entity.pdbx_description
1 polymer ?
#
loop_
_entity_poly.entity_id
_entity_poly.type
_entity_poly.pdbx_seq_one_letter_code
_entity_poly.pdbx_strand_id
1 'polypeptide(L)'
;MTRPTSLSSVLPSSTRRRLTRHRRSRRLRAATVAGLVAPALVLPVAGASAATVEVDPFDLAGGFTVYAREDAQLDNSETEGSIAVGDELTVRADGGEYQIAHQVAGTADYTIPTVDGDPTRLLIGSYATDAGLVEITDSGVPADRVEELSGDLKVVTGDAEFDTYERADWVRYRTEVDGEPAIDATNQPWPDGESTVPTRLDSVAAYVEADATEPDDVEQCLADLVPSGEANELTVTEDDGDRVVLSPLVQGRPNVVDYEDVAAAHTVQFSDGAVPSVDAPLIVQVPAGTTTVQGKVFGAEGEAARYVMWDMSQVDGPVTLDGGETRVDGSVYAPDADLTLDAAPLDGQVVAQNLVVEGGEVHSYLFAGAIPCAADVAPGSLTLTKLVDGGAASAVPDDTEFTVGYALDGVDQDPLAVTVGEPATIDDLAPGTEVELSEPTFPDVEGVEWGDPGWQVDGETVEPAADGTVSVEVGEADDVELVLTNAAETAPTPTPTPTPTPTPTPTPTPTPTPTPTPTPTPTPDVPTDTPTPTPDEDLPATGAQTAGLVAAALALVSLGTFLVVRRRRSV
;
A
#
# COMPACT_ATOMS: atom_id res chain seq x y z
N MET A 1 61.09 -19.34 -35.59
CA MET A 1 62.42 -19.35 -34.93
C MET A 1 62.24 -18.69 -33.57
N THR A 2 62.04 -19.48 -32.51
CA THR A 2 63.05 -19.81 -31.45
C THR A 2 63.37 -18.60 -30.55
N ARG A 3 63.28 -18.61 -29.23
CA ARG A 3 62.88 -19.57 -28.17
C ARG A 3 62.75 -18.75 -26.86
N PRO A 4 62.12 -19.28 -25.80
CA PRO A 4 61.69 -18.54 -24.61
C PRO A 4 62.66 -18.62 -23.42
N THR A 5 62.45 -17.76 -22.43
CA THR A 5 63.12 -17.76 -21.11
C THR A 5 62.30 -18.51 -20.07
N SER A 6 63.03 -19.21 -19.19
CA SER A 6 62.60 -20.22 -18.23
C SER A 6 62.69 -19.70 -16.80
N LEU A 7 61.75 -20.03 -15.92
CA LEU A 7 61.97 -20.13 -14.47
C LEU A 7 61.17 -21.31 -13.86
N SER A 8 61.90 -22.10 -13.06
CA SER A 8 61.56 -23.33 -12.30
C SER A 8 60.48 -23.12 -11.22
N SER A 9 59.48 -24.02 -11.10
CA SER A 9 59.39 -25.24 -10.26
C SER A 9 59.48 -25.04 -8.73
N VAL A 10 58.43 -25.47 -7.99
CA VAL A 10 58.44 -26.53 -6.95
C VAL A 10 57.04 -26.61 -6.29
N LEU A 11 56.41 -27.79 -6.34
CA LEU A 11 55.23 -28.20 -5.56
C LEU A 11 55.66 -29.26 -4.54
N PRO A 12 55.10 -29.32 -3.31
CA PRO A 12 55.34 -30.44 -2.40
C PRO A 12 54.18 -31.46 -2.39
N SER A 13 54.51 -32.65 -2.92
CA SER A 13 54.33 -33.99 -2.35
C SER A 13 53.11 -34.34 -1.47
N SER A 14 52.24 -35.17 -2.04
CA SER A 14 51.29 -36.08 -1.38
C SER A 14 51.98 -37.19 -0.58
N THR A 15 51.56 -37.47 0.66
CA THR A 15 52.03 -38.63 1.42
C THR A 15 50.87 -39.62 1.65
N ARG A 16 50.94 -40.78 0.99
CA ARG A 16 50.11 -41.95 1.26
C ARG A 16 50.54 -42.63 2.57
N ARG A 17 49.59 -43.07 3.39
CA ARG A 17 49.84 -44.06 4.44
C ARG A 17 48.78 -45.15 4.42
N ARG A 18 49.24 -46.40 4.33
CA ARG A 18 48.42 -47.62 4.27
C ARG A 18 48.55 -48.40 5.58
N LEU A 19 47.45 -49.05 5.94
CA LEU A 19 47.28 -50.29 6.75
C LEU A 19 47.44 -50.20 8.27
N THR A 20 46.39 -50.61 9.00
CA THR A 20 46.31 -51.97 9.58
C THR A 20 44.90 -52.28 10.10
N ARG A 21 44.41 -53.50 9.81
CA ARG A 21 43.14 -54.06 10.28
C ARG A 21 43.34 -54.64 11.69
N HIS A 22 42.48 -54.28 12.64
CA HIS A 22 42.29 -55.04 13.87
C HIS A 22 40.81 -55.33 14.11
N ARG A 23 40.48 -56.63 14.07
CA ARG A 23 39.20 -57.20 14.48
C ARG A 23 39.07 -57.07 16.01
N ARG A 24 37.97 -56.50 16.48
CA ARG A 24 37.44 -56.78 17.83
C ARG A 24 35.95 -57.06 17.74
N SER A 25 35.61 -58.30 18.08
CA SER A 25 34.26 -58.79 18.35
C SER A 25 33.70 -58.15 19.62
N ARG A 26 32.51 -57.56 19.55
CA ARG A 26 31.67 -57.29 20.73
C ARG A 26 30.23 -57.71 20.44
N ARG A 27 29.67 -58.40 21.44
CA ARG A 27 28.39 -59.11 21.46
C ARG A 27 27.22 -58.11 21.38
N LEU A 28 26.23 -58.40 20.53
CA LEU A 28 24.92 -57.74 20.58
C LEU A 28 24.20 -58.13 21.87
N ARG A 29 23.70 -57.14 22.61
CA ARG A 29 22.55 -57.30 23.51
C ARG A 29 21.39 -56.59 22.81
N ALA A 30 20.32 -57.33 22.57
CA ALA A 30 19.05 -56.78 22.10
C ALA A 30 18.42 -55.96 23.24
N ALA A 31 18.04 -54.72 22.96
CA ALA A 31 17.17 -53.91 23.79
C ALA A 31 15.88 -53.68 23.00
N THR A 32 14.80 -54.24 23.51
CA THR A 32 13.43 -54.06 23.02
C THR A 32 13.00 -52.62 23.33
N VAL A 33 12.69 -51.82 22.30
CA VAL A 33 12.08 -50.49 22.47
C VAL A 33 10.59 -50.65 22.21
N ALA A 34 9.79 -50.42 23.25
CA ALA A 34 8.34 -50.32 23.16
C ALA A 34 7.99 -48.96 22.52
N GLY A 35 7.24 -48.99 21.42
CA GLY A 35 6.72 -47.79 20.76
C GLY A 35 5.61 -47.16 21.59
N LEU A 36 5.82 -45.92 22.00
CA LEU A 36 4.78 -45.02 22.50
C LEU A 36 4.35 -44.16 21.32
N VAL A 37 3.07 -44.27 20.93
CA VAL A 37 2.42 -43.37 19.98
C VAL A 37 2.15 -42.06 20.73
N ALA A 38 2.83 -40.99 20.33
CA ALA A 38 2.50 -39.63 20.78
C ALA A 38 1.47 -39.04 19.80
N PRO A 39 0.47 -38.28 20.28
CA PRO A 39 -0.44 -37.55 19.39
C PRO A 39 0.35 -36.49 18.63
N ALA A 40 0.14 -36.40 17.32
CA ALA A 40 0.68 -35.32 16.50
C ALA A 40 0.07 -34.01 16.99
N LEU A 41 0.94 -33.14 17.52
CA LEU A 41 0.59 -31.77 17.87
C LEU A 41 0.48 -31.03 16.54
N VAL A 42 -0.73 -30.62 16.14
CA VAL A 42 -0.92 -29.66 15.06
C VAL A 42 -0.36 -28.33 15.58
N LEU A 43 0.83 -27.96 15.09
CA LEU A 43 1.34 -26.61 15.27
C LEU A 43 0.55 -25.72 14.31
N PRO A 44 0.11 -24.51 14.71
CA PRO A 44 -0.35 -23.53 13.75
C PRO A 44 0.78 -23.30 12.75
N VAL A 45 0.48 -23.46 11.46
CA VAL A 45 1.36 -22.99 10.40
C VAL A 45 1.51 -21.49 10.64
N ALA A 46 2.75 -21.04 10.86
CA ALA A 46 3.03 -19.62 10.85
C ALA A 46 2.68 -19.16 9.44
N GLY A 47 1.65 -18.32 9.31
CA GLY A 47 1.32 -17.70 8.03
C GLY A 47 2.60 -17.13 7.43
N ALA A 48 2.87 -17.46 6.17
CA ALA A 48 3.96 -16.84 5.45
C ALA A 48 3.71 -15.32 5.50
N SER A 49 4.64 -14.58 6.11
CA SER A 49 4.64 -13.13 5.97
C SER A 49 4.78 -12.85 4.48
N ALA A 50 3.89 -12.04 3.91
CA ALA A 50 4.10 -11.49 2.58
C ALA A 50 5.50 -10.86 2.55
N ALA A 51 6.23 -11.10 1.45
CA ALA A 51 7.51 -10.46 1.26
C ALA A 51 7.29 -8.95 1.09
N THR A 52 8.08 -8.14 1.78
CA THR A 52 8.08 -6.69 1.63
C THR A 52 9.26 -6.24 0.77
N VAL A 53 9.05 -5.13 0.05
CA VAL A 53 10.08 -4.40 -0.68
C VAL A 53 10.19 -3.00 -0.08
N GLU A 54 11.41 -2.51 0.06
CA GLU A 54 11.65 -1.14 0.49
C GLU A 54 11.37 -0.20 -0.68
N VAL A 55 10.41 0.70 -0.50
CA VAL A 55 10.04 1.75 -1.45
C VAL A 55 10.43 3.10 -0.86
N ASP A 56 10.96 3.98 -1.71
CA ASP A 56 11.07 5.41 -1.43
C ASP A 56 9.99 6.15 -2.24
N PRO A 57 8.95 6.72 -1.60
CA PRO A 57 7.94 7.50 -2.31
C PRO A 57 8.51 8.62 -3.18
N PHE A 58 9.68 9.17 -2.81
CA PHE A 58 10.34 10.24 -3.54
C PHE A 58 11.15 9.77 -4.75
N ASP A 59 11.17 8.46 -5.05
CA ASP A 59 11.60 7.97 -6.37
C ASP A 59 10.76 8.60 -7.50
N LEU A 60 9.51 8.98 -7.21
CA LEU A 60 8.65 9.79 -8.09
C LEU A 60 9.28 11.12 -8.50
N ALA A 61 10.17 11.68 -7.67
CA ALA A 61 10.89 12.92 -7.98
C ALA A 61 12.17 12.69 -8.79
N GLY A 62 12.55 11.45 -9.14
CA GLY A 62 13.76 11.17 -9.93
C GLY A 62 15.06 11.74 -9.34
N GLY A 63 15.10 11.96 -8.02
CA GLY A 63 16.21 12.61 -7.30
C GLY A 63 16.22 14.14 -7.32
N PHE A 64 15.21 14.80 -7.90
CA PHE A 64 15.04 16.26 -7.80
C PHE A 64 14.58 16.64 -6.39
N THR A 65 15.13 17.74 -5.86
CA THR A 65 14.74 18.30 -4.54
C THR A 65 13.32 18.84 -4.57
N VAL A 66 12.94 19.46 -5.69
CA VAL A 66 11.58 19.94 -5.91
C VAL A 66 11.08 19.34 -7.22
N TYR A 67 9.93 18.68 -7.17
CA TYR A 67 9.21 18.21 -8.34
C TYR A 67 7.75 18.66 -8.27
N ALA A 68 7.36 19.52 -9.21
CA ALA A 68 5.96 19.78 -9.52
C ALA A 68 5.59 19.01 -10.79
N ARG A 69 4.57 18.16 -10.73
CA ARG A 69 4.15 17.32 -11.86
C ARG A 69 3.52 18.13 -12.99
N GLU A 70 2.91 19.27 -12.66
CA GLU A 70 2.31 20.25 -13.56
C GLU A 70 3.04 21.60 -13.40
N ASP A 71 2.37 22.64 -12.90
CA ASP A 71 2.90 24.01 -12.82
C ASP A 71 3.59 24.31 -11.48
N ALA A 72 4.56 25.23 -11.51
CA ALA A 72 5.20 25.75 -10.30
C ALA A 72 5.31 27.28 -10.30
N GLN A 73 4.93 27.93 -9.19
CA GLN A 73 5.19 29.33 -8.89
C GLN A 73 6.14 29.46 -7.69
N LEU A 74 7.34 29.98 -7.95
CA LEU A 74 8.39 30.11 -6.94
C LEU A 74 8.56 31.59 -6.55
N ASP A 75 7.92 31.98 -5.45
CA ASP A 75 8.06 33.30 -4.85
C ASP A 75 9.15 33.34 -3.75
N ASN A 76 9.84 32.22 -3.52
CA ASN A 76 11.00 32.11 -2.63
C ASN A 76 12.28 32.72 -3.23
N SER A 77 13.32 32.88 -2.42
CA SER A 77 14.58 33.47 -2.90
C SER A 77 15.57 32.48 -3.48
N GLU A 78 15.57 31.26 -2.96
CA GLU A 78 16.62 30.28 -3.22
C GLU A 78 16.11 28.86 -2.97
N THR A 79 16.60 27.93 -3.79
CA THR A 79 16.43 26.49 -3.60
C THR A 79 17.76 25.77 -3.81
N GLU A 80 18.10 24.92 -2.87
CA GLU A 80 19.23 24.01 -2.99
C GLU A 80 18.82 22.74 -3.75
N GLY A 81 19.76 22.16 -4.49
CA GLY A 81 19.53 20.93 -5.21
C GLY A 81 19.09 21.14 -6.63
N SER A 82 17.97 20.54 -6.99
CA SER A 82 17.50 20.50 -8.37
C SER A 82 15.99 20.59 -8.41
N ILE A 83 15.47 21.25 -9.44
CA ILE A 83 14.05 21.51 -9.63
C ILE A 83 13.61 20.86 -10.96
N ALA A 84 12.51 20.12 -10.89
CA ALA A 84 11.76 19.64 -12.04
C ALA A 84 10.34 20.23 -12.02
N VAL A 85 9.87 20.75 -13.16
CA VAL A 85 8.50 21.26 -13.32
C VAL A 85 7.92 20.70 -14.61
N GLY A 86 6.81 19.96 -14.49
CA GLY A 86 6.16 19.27 -15.59
C GLY A 86 5.84 20.16 -16.78
N ASP A 87 5.07 21.21 -16.47
CA ASP A 87 4.51 22.15 -17.42
C ASP A 87 5.24 23.51 -17.29
N GLU A 88 4.62 24.54 -16.74
CA GLU A 88 5.18 25.90 -16.74
C GLU A 88 5.81 26.29 -15.39
N LEU A 89 7.08 26.72 -15.42
CA LEU A 89 7.73 27.37 -14.29
C LEU A 89 7.54 28.90 -14.35
N THR A 90 7.04 29.47 -13.26
CA THR A 90 7.04 30.90 -12.97
C THR A 90 7.89 31.19 -11.74
N VAL A 91 8.77 32.18 -11.80
CA VAL A 91 9.45 32.72 -10.60
C VAL A 91 9.10 34.19 -10.43
N ARG A 92 9.12 34.68 -9.19
CA ARG A 92 8.84 36.09 -8.87
C ARG A 92 9.61 37.08 -9.77
N ALA A 93 8.90 38.08 -10.29
CA ALA A 93 9.46 39.16 -11.11
C ALA A 93 9.55 40.48 -10.31
N ASP A 94 10.30 40.46 -9.21
CA ASP A 94 10.48 41.60 -8.29
C ASP A 94 11.78 42.39 -8.54
N GLY A 95 12.54 42.01 -9.57
CA GLY A 95 13.85 42.55 -9.90
C GLY A 95 15.01 41.96 -9.09
N GLY A 96 14.75 40.95 -8.26
CA GLY A 96 15.74 40.08 -7.65
C GLY A 96 15.95 38.80 -8.47
N GLU A 97 17.02 38.08 -8.14
CA GLU A 97 17.34 36.80 -8.76
C GLU A 97 16.82 35.66 -7.88
N TYR A 98 16.29 34.62 -8.52
CA TYR A 98 15.99 33.33 -7.94
C TYR A 98 17.21 32.40 -8.09
N GLN A 99 17.80 31.96 -7.00
CA GLN A 99 19.01 31.15 -7.06
C GLN A 99 18.73 29.65 -6.92
N ILE A 100 19.32 28.85 -7.79
CA ILE A 100 19.40 27.38 -7.64
C ILE A 100 20.85 27.01 -7.37
N ALA A 101 21.15 26.57 -6.15
CA ALA A 101 22.50 26.27 -5.69
C ALA A 101 22.69 24.79 -5.33
N HIS A 102 23.94 24.35 -5.15
CA HIS A 102 24.20 23.01 -4.61
C HIS A 102 24.07 22.99 -3.08
N GLN A 103 24.67 23.95 -2.40
CA GLN A 103 24.57 24.05 -0.95
C GLN A 103 24.83 25.47 -0.47
N VAL A 104 23.94 25.97 0.38
CA VAL A 104 24.08 27.20 1.15
C VAL A 104 24.02 26.88 2.65
N ALA A 105 23.00 26.15 3.09
CA ALA A 105 22.69 25.76 4.45
C ALA A 105 22.39 24.25 4.63
N GLY A 106 21.73 23.59 3.66
CA GLY A 106 21.33 22.18 3.75
C GLY A 106 22.49 21.20 3.59
N THR A 107 22.23 20.01 3.04
CA THR A 107 23.29 18.99 2.89
C THR A 107 23.97 19.09 1.54
N ALA A 108 25.31 19.03 1.48
CA ALA A 108 26.03 18.95 0.20
C ALA A 108 26.12 17.51 -0.36
N ASP A 109 25.74 16.50 0.42
CA ASP A 109 25.96 15.09 0.09
C ASP A 109 24.72 14.46 -0.54
N TYR A 110 24.43 14.90 -1.76
CA TYR A 110 23.46 14.30 -2.66
C TYR A 110 24.01 14.30 -4.09
N THR A 111 23.40 13.50 -4.95
CA THR A 111 23.67 13.47 -6.40
C THR A 111 22.60 14.30 -7.10
N ILE A 112 22.99 15.14 -8.05
CA ILE A 112 21.99 15.77 -8.92
C ILE A 112 21.53 14.79 -9.99
N PRO A 113 20.23 14.80 -10.37
CA PRO A 113 19.70 13.96 -11.43
C PRO A 113 20.39 14.20 -12.78
N THR A 114 20.32 13.21 -13.66
CA THR A 114 20.84 13.35 -15.02
C THR A 114 19.73 13.30 -16.06
N VAL A 115 19.74 14.24 -16.99
CA VAL A 115 18.81 14.28 -18.15
C VAL A 115 19.65 14.18 -19.41
N ASP A 116 19.41 13.14 -20.21
CA ASP A 116 20.21 12.80 -21.39
C ASP A 116 21.72 12.67 -21.12
N GLY A 117 22.08 12.31 -19.89
CA GLY A 117 23.46 12.14 -19.44
C GLY A 117 24.09 13.41 -18.87
N ASP A 118 23.37 14.53 -18.88
CA ASP A 118 23.85 15.80 -18.33
C ASP A 118 23.34 16.00 -16.89
N PRO A 119 24.21 16.33 -15.93
CA PRO A 119 23.81 16.68 -14.56
C PRO A 119 22.89 17.91 -14.56
N THR A 120 21.62 17.76 -14.21
CA THR A 120 20.58 18.76 -14.46
C THR A 120 20.05 19.35 -13.17
N ARG A 121 20.21 20.66 -13.00
CA ARG A 121 19.64 21.38 -11.85
C ARG A 121 18.26 21.95 -12.10
N LEU A 122 17.95 22.24 -13.36
CA LEU A 122 16.64 22.74 -13.74
C LEU A 122 16.14 22.02 -14.98
N LEU A 123 15.07 21.24 -14.81
CA LEU A 123 14.33 20.58 -15.89
C LEU A 123 12.91 21.13 -15.91
N ILE A 124 12.49 21.78 -17.00
CA ILE A 124 11.15 22.38 -17.08
C ILE A 124 10.46 22.06 -18.41
N GLY A 125 9.13 22.01 -18.39
CA GLY A 125 8.31 21.99 -19.60
C GLY A 125 8.48 23.27 -20.41
N SER A 126 8.11 24.41 -19.81
CA SER A 126 8.24 25.77 -20.32
C SER A 126 8.62 26.76 -19.22
N TYR A 127 8.94 28.01 -19.60
CA TYR A 127 9.22 29.09 -18.67
C TYR A 127 8.30 30.28 -18.97
N ALA A 128 7.60 30.78 -17.96
CA ALA A 128 6.57 31.79 -18.17
C ALA A 128 7.13 33.11 -18.72
N THR A 129 6.38 33.73 -19.63
CA THR A 129 6.81 34.98 -20.30
C THR A 129 6.79 36.22 -19.40
N ASP A 130 6.18 36.14 -18.22
CA ASP A 130 6.15 37.16 -17.18
C ASP A 130 6.92 36.75 -15.91
N ALA A 131 7.69 35.66 -15.97
CA ALA A 131 8.59 35.24 -14.90
C ALA A 131 9.77 36.20 -14.71
N GLY A 132 10.46 36.07 -13.56
CA GLY A 132 11.66 36.82 -13.23
C GLY A 132 12.97 36.25 -13.79
N LEU A 133 14.04 36.48 -13.05
CA LEU A 133 15.39 36.01 -13.36
C LEU A 133 15.76 34.79 -12.48
N VAL A 134 16.21 33.71 -13.10
CA VAL A 134 16.81 32.54 -12.43
C VAL A 134 18.32 32.51 -12.65
N GLU A 135 19.10 32.21 -11.62
CA GLU A 135 20.52 31.84 -11.70
C GLU A 135 20.73 30.40 -11.23
N ILE A 136 21.28 29.56 -12.10
CA ILE A 136 21.76 28.23 -11.74
C ILE A 136 23.25 28.34 -11.42
N THR A 137 23.64 27.99 -10.19
CA THR A 137 25.00 28.18 -9.66
C THR A 137 25.56 26.91 -9.02
N ASP A 138 26.87 26.67 -9.14
CA ASP A 138 27.60 25.59 -8.47
C ASP A 138 28.03 25.97 -7.04
N SER A 139 27.41 26.99 -6.47
CA SER A 139 27.69 27.40 -5.09
C SER A 139 27.41 26.25 -4.13
N GLY A 140 28.41 25.90 -3.33
CA GLY A 140 28.34 24.77 -2.38
C GLY A 140 28.79 23.42 -2.92
N VAL A 141 29.10 23.30 -4.22
CA VAL A 141 29.59 22.04 -4.79
C VAL A 141 30.94 21.63 -4.16
N PRO A 142 31.09 20.38 -3.68
CA PRO A 142 32.37 19.85 -3.24
C PRO A 142 33.44 19.91 -4.33
N ALA A 143 34.63 20.42 -3.99
CA ALA A 143 35.70 20.70 -4.96
C ALA A 143 36.19 19.45 -5.74
N ASP A 144 36.00 18.26 -5.19
CA ASP A 144 36.35 16.97 -5.79
C ASP A 144 35.20 16.33 -6.61
N ARG A 145 34.02 16.96 -6.64
CA ARG A 145 32.83 16.50 -7.39
C ARG A 145 32.29 17.52 -8.40
N VAL A 146 33.03 18.57 -8.71
CA VAL A 146 32.59 19.65 -9.62
C VAL A 146 32.13 19.13 -10.99
N GLU A 147 32.84 18.17 -11.58
CA GLU A 147 32.44 17.61 -12.89
C GLU A 147 31.14 16.80 -12.84
N GLU A 148 30.81 16.22 -11.68
CA GLU A 148 29.62 15.40 -11.47
C GLU A 148 28.41 16.26 -11.09
N LEU A 149 28.65 17.35 -10.36
CA LEU A 149 27.62 18.14 -9.70
C LEU A 149 27.48 19.55 -10.30
N SER A 150 28.05 19.80 -11.48
CA SER A 150 27.84 21.06 -12.20
C SER A 150 26.46 21.03 -12.86
N GLY A 151 25.61 22.00 -12.54
CA GLY A 151 24.20 21.95 -12.91
C GLY A 151 23.87 22.58 -14.26
N ASP A 152 23.21 21.80 -15.12
CA ASP A 152 22.70 22.24 -16.42
C ASP A 152 21.22 22.67 -16.37
N LEU A 153 20.84 23.49 -17.36
CA LEU A 153 19.46 23.79 -17.74
C LEU A 153 18.98 22.84 -18.83
N LYS A 154 17.79 22.29 -18.66
CA LYS A 154 17.04 21.53 -19.66
C LYS A 154 15.60 22.03 -19.78
N VAL A 155 15.13 22.22 -21.02
CA VAL A 155 13.77 22.65 -21.33
C VAL A 155 13.19 21.70 -22.38
N VAL A 156 12.05 21.10 -22.06
CA VAL A 156 11.41 20.09 -22.91
C VAL A 156 10.74 20.73 -24.12
N THR A 157 9.86 21.70 -23.86
CA THR A 157 9.18 22.44 -24.92
C THR A 157 9.97 23.70 -25.17
N GLY A 158 10.85 23.68 -26.17
CA GLY A 158 11.51 24.91 -26.61
C GLY A 158 10.46 25.93 -27.05
N ASP A 159 10.23 26.94 -26.21
CA ASP A 159 9.25 27.98 -26.51
C ASP A 159 9.72 28.84 -27.67
N ALA A 160 8.83 29.06 -28.64
CA ALA A 160 9.16 29.89 -29.81
C ALA A 160 9.51 31.35 -29.45
N GLU A 161 9.18 31.77 -28.23
CA GLU A 161 9.43 33.11 -27.70
C GLU A 161 10.80 33.24 -27.02
N PHE A 162 11.43 32.12 -26.66
CA PHE A 162 12.73 32.10 -25.98
C PHE A 162 13.85 31.63 -26.91
N ASP A 163 14.99 32.31 -26.80
CA ASP A 163 16.20 31.96 -27.52
C ASP A 163 17.34 31.66 -26.51
N THR A 164 18.23 30.76 -26.90
CA THR A 164 19.46 30.45 -26.16
C THR A 164 20.63 31.30 -26.69
N TYR A 165 21.38 31.93 -25.80
CA TYR A 165 22.48 32.85 -26.13
C TYR A 165 23.76 32.55 -25.36
N GLU A 166 24.91 32.73 -26.02
CA GLU A 166 26.21 32.76 -25.36
C GLU A 166 26.31 34.03 -24.51
N ARG A 167 26.59 33.86 -23.22
CA ARG A 167 26.94 34.96 -22.33
C ARG A 167 28.26 34.66 -21.67
N ALA A 168 29.28 35.44 -22.03
CA ALA A 168 30.67 35.08 -21.76
C ALA A 168 31.00 33.71 -22.36
N ASP A 169 31.00 32.64 -21.56
CA ASP A 169 31.31 31.26 -21.93
C ASP A 169 30.23 30.26 -21.49
N TRP A 170 29.06 30.74 -21.05
CA TRP A 170 27.96 29.93 -20.54
C TRP A 170 26.60 30.25 -21.21
N VAL A 171 25.57 29.47 -20.86
CA VAL A 171 24.26 29.45 -21.50
C VAL A 171 23.24 30.39 -20.83
N ARG A 172 22.68 31.34 -21.59
CA ARG A 172 21.53 32.16 -21.17
C ARG A 172 20.28 31.83 -22.00
N TYR A 173 19.13 31.67 -21.36
CA TYR A 173 17.82 31.45 -22.00
C TYR A 173 16.87 32.61 -21.69
N ARG A 174 16.31 33.30 -22.70
CA ARG A 174 15.51 34.53 -22.50
C ARG A 174 14.65 34.94 -23.70
N THR A 175 13.74 35.89 -23.48
CA THR A 175 12.95 36.57 -24.52
C THR A 175 13.59 37.86 -25.06
N GLU A 176 14.35 38.61 -24.24
CA GLU A 176 14.97 39.88 -24.65
C GLU A 176 16.41 40.14 -24.14
N VAL A 177 17.11 41.09 -24.77
CA VAL A 177 18.57 41.27 -24.59
C VAL A 177 18.98 41.80 -23.22
N ASP A 178 18.14 42.56 -22.54
CA ASP A 178 18.46 43.19 -21.24
C ASP A 178 17.17 43.31 -20.40
N GLY A 179 16.54 42.18 -20.11
CA GLY A 179 15.29 42.11 -19.33
C GLY A 179 14.98 40.71 -18.82
N GLU A 180 13.92 40.63 -18.05
CA GLU A 180 13.25 39.40 -17.59
C GLU A 180 12.09 39.10 -18.56
N PRO A 181 11.69 37.83 -18.73
CA PRO A 181 12.21 36.63 -18.08
C PRO A 181 13.56 36.16 -18.63
N ALA A 182 14.41 35.61 -17.75
CA ALA A 182 15.65 34.96 -18.16
C ALA A 182 16.09 33.85 -17.19
N ILE A 183 16.82 32.87 -17.71
CA ILE A 183 17.53 31.85 -16.94
C ILE A 183 19.02 31.92 -17.29
N ASP A 184 19.85 32.06 -16.26
CA ASP A 184 21.30 32.08 -16.34
C ASP A 184 21.88 30.74 -15.87
N ALA A 185 22.22 29.87 -16.81
CA ALA A 185 22.90 28.61 -16.52
C ALA A 185 24.42 28.82 -16.45
N THR A 186 24.88 29.45 -15.36
CA THR A 186 26.25 30.02 -15.27
C THR A 186 27.38 29.00 -15.37
N ASN A 187 27.10 27.72 -15.07
CA ASN A 187 28.10 26.65 -15.09
C ASN A 187 27.93 25.70 -16.29
N GLN A 188 26.85 25.85 -17.05
CA GLN A 188 26.66 25.11 -18.29
C GLN A 188 27.47 25.79 -19.40
N PRO A 189 28.56 25.17 -19.89
CA PRO A 189 29.40 25.77 -20.91
C PRO A 189 28.63 25.96 -22.21
N TRP A 190 28.89 27.05 -22.94
CA TRP A 190 28.29 27.27 -24.25
C TRP A 190 28.74 26.19 -25.23
N PRO A 191 27.82 25.39 -25.79
CA PRO A 191 28.16 24.38 -26.81
C PRO A 191 28.55 25.02 -28.14
N ASP A 192 29.66 24.58 -28.72
CA ASP A 192 30.02 24.93 -30.09
C ASP A 192 29.05 24.28 -31.10
N GLY A 193 27.97 24.99 -31.47
CA GLY A 193 27.17 24.71 -32.66
C GLY A 193 25.78 24.09 -32.47
N GLU A 194 25.26 23.95 -31.25
CA GLU A 194 23.88 23.52 -30.96
C GLU A 194 23.26 24.31 -29.80
N SER A 195 21.94 24.26 -29.62
CA SER A 195 21.28 24.63 -28.36
C SER A 195 21.39 23.43 -27.42
N THR A 196 22.09 23.52 -26.27
CA THR A 196 22.26 22.41 -25.28
C THR A 196 21.10 22.24 -24.30
N VAL A 197 20.15 23.17 -24.35
CA VAL A 197 18.97 23.21 -23.49
C VAL A 197 17.86 22.19 -23.85
N PRO A 198 17.63 21.77 -25.10
CA PRO A 198 16.52 20.88 -25.40
C PRO A 198 16.77 19.46 -24.87
N THR A 199 15.68 18.76 -24.61
CA THR A 199 15.67 17.34 -24.24
C THR A 199 15.39 16.43 -25.44
N ARG A 200 15.68 15.14 -25.29
CA ARG A 200 15.35 14.08 -26.26
C ARG A 200 13.92 13.55 -26.11
N LEU A 201 13.38 13.51 -24.90
CA LEU A 201 11.99 13.13 -24.62
C LEU A 201 11.12 14.37 -24.53
N ASP A 202 9.83 14.17 -24.80
CA ASP A 202 8.85 15.25 -25.02
C ASP A 202 8.06 15.63 -23.75
N SER A 203 8.42 15.12 -22.58
CA SER A 203 7.86 15.53 -21.28
C SER A 203 8.88 15.40 -20.14
N VAL A 204 8.71 16.20 -19.09
CA VAL A 204 9.51 16.11 -17.86
C VAL A 204 9.24 14.80 -17.13
N ALA A 205 7.97 14.41 -16.98
CA ALA A 205 7.58 13.13 -16.36
C ALA A 205 8.26 11.92 -17.01
N ALA A 206 8.50 11.93 -18.34
CA ALA A 206 9.20 10.85 -19.03
C ALA A 206 10.68 10.68 -18.63
N TYR A 207 11.27 11.69 -17.99
CA TYR A 207 12.59 11.59 -17.34
C TYR A 207 12.48 11.33 -15.84
N VAL A 208 11.59 12.06 -15.17
CA VAL A 208 11.55 12.13 -13.70
C VAL A 208 10.84 10.91 -13.10
N GLU A 209 9.75 10.45 -13.71
CA GLU A 209 8.90 9.38 -13.17
C GLU A 209 9.22 8.00 -13.80
N ALA A 210 10.24 7.92 -14.66
CA ALA A 210 10.47 6.75 -15.53
C ALA A 210 10.73 5.42 -14.79
N ASP A 211 11.32 5.50 -13.61
CA ASP A 211 11.68 4.35 -12.76
C ASP A 211 10.93 4.38 -11.41
N ALA A 212 9.92 5.24 -11.27
CA ALA A 212 9.17 5.41 -10.03
C ALA A 212 8.13 4.28 -9.83
N THR A 213 7.88 3.93 -8.56
CA THR A 213 6.67 3.18 -8.19
C THR A 213 5.44 4.02 -8.49
N GLU A 214 4.37 3.39 -9.00
CA GLU A 214 3.14 4.11 -9.33
C GLU A 214 2.54 4.77 -8.07
N PRO A 215 2.03 6.02 -8.16
CA PRO A 215 1.50 6.73 -7.01
C PRO A 215 0.39 5.98 -6.26
N ASP A 216 -0.51 5.29 -6.97
CA ASP A 216 -1.61 4.51 -6.39
C ASP A 216 -1.09 3.36 -5.50
N ASP A 217 0.01 2.71 -5.90
CA ASP A 217 0.63 1.61 -5.14
C ASP A 217 1.34 2.14 -3.89
N VAL A 218 1.98 3.31 -4.00
CA VAL A 218 2.59 4.02 -2.86
C VAL A 218 1.51 4.48 -1.88
N GLU A 219 0.41 5.06 -2.37
CA GLU A 219 -0.74 5.48 -1.58
C GLU A 219 -1.30 4.31 -0.76
N GLN A 220 -1.56 3.17 -1.43
CA GLN A 220 -2.07 1.97 -0.78
C GLN A 220 -1.07 1.42 0.26
N CYS A 221 0.23 1.40 -0.07
CA CYS A 221 1.28 1.00 0.86
C CYS A 221 1.28 1.86 2.13
N LEU A 222 1.25 3.19 1.98
CA LEU A 222 1.26 4.13 3.10
C LEU A 222 0.01 3.97 3.98
N ALA A 223 -1.17 3.77 3.38
CA ALA A 223 -2.41 3.51 4.10
C ALA A 223 -2.36 2.20 4.91
N ASP A 224 -1.64 1.18 4.41
CA ASP A 224 -1.55 -0.14 5.04
C ASP A 224 -0.44 -0.26 6.10
N LEU A 225 0.47 0.71 6.24
CA LEU A 225 1.60 0.63 7.18
C LEU A 225 1.21 0.31 8.63
N VAL A 226 0.18 0.99 9.17
CA VAL A 226 -0.31 0.75 10.53
C VAL A 226 -1.21 -0.50 10.59
N PRO A 227 -2.22 -0.67 9.71
CA PRO A 227 -3.08 -1.87 9.71
C PRO A 227 -2.35 -3.20 9.52
N SER A 228 -1.34 -3.24 8.65
CA SER A 228 -0.48 -4.42 8.43
C SER A 228 0.41 -4.73 9.63
N GLY A 229 0.64 -3.74 10.49
CA GLY A 229 1.54 -3.81 11.62
C GLY A 229 3.00 -3.65 11.23
N GLU A 230 3.33 -3.16 10.02
CA GLU A 230 4.68 -2.88 9.51
C GLU A 230 5.29 -1.57 10.05
N ALA A 231 4.45 -0.63 10.49
CA ALA A 231 4.88 0.57 11.20
C ALA A 231 4.62 0.49 12.72
N ASN A 232 5.36 1.31 13.47
CA ASN A 232 5.04 1.61 14.86
C ASN A 232 4.15 2.86 14.94
N GLU A 233 2.95 2.72 15.48
CA GLU A 233 2.05 3.84 15.74
C GLU A 233 2.50 4.62 17.00
N LEU A 234 2.72 5.92 16.85
CA LEU A 234 3.12 6.82 17.92
C LEU A 234 1.92 7.40 18.64
N THR A 235 2.08 7.68 19.93
CA THR A 235 1.03 8.29 20.77
C THR A 235 1.54 9.54 21.46
N VAL A 236 0.65 10.53 21.64
CA VAL A 236 0.96 11.75 22.39
C VAL A 236 1.07 11.44 23.89
N THR A 237 2.24 11.71 24.46
CA THR A 237 2.54 11.51 25.90
C THR A 237 2.47 12.79 26.72
N GLU A 238 2.71 13.94 26.09
CA GLU A 238 2.57 15.29 26.66
C GLU A 238 2.14 16.26 25.56
N ASP A 239 1.24 17.18 25.89
CA ASP A 239 0.75 18.22 25.00
C ASP A 239 0.73 19.56 25.77
N ASP A 240 1.51 20.53 25.29
CA ASP A 240 1.65 21.88 25.83
C ASP A 240 1.16 22.94 24.81
N GLY A 241 0.30 22.54 23.87
CA GLY A 241 -0.21 23.36 22.77
C GLY A 241 0.79 23.43 21.63
N ASP A 242 1.73 24.37 21.70
CA ASP A 242 2.72 24.59 20.63
C ASP A 242 3.82 23.51 20.58
N ARG A 243 3.85 22.64 21.59
CA ARG A 243 4.79 21.52 21.71
C ARG A 243 4.06 20.25 22.11
N VAL A 244 4.31 19.18 21.37
CA VAL A 244 3.87 17.82 21.72
C VAL A 244 5.09 16.90 21.93
N VAL A 245 4.94 15.94 22.83
CA VAL A 245 5.93 14.88 23.08
C VAL A 245 5.30 13.53 22.73
N LEU A 246 5.83 12.86 21.73
CA LEU A 246 5.40 11.54 21.29
C LEU A 246 6.09 10.42 22.08
N SER A 247 5.50 9.23 22.03
CA SER A 247 6.12 7.98 22.49
C SER A 247 7.48 7.74 21.82
N PRO A 248 8.36 6.90 22.41
CA PRO A 248 9.67 6.61 21.81
C PRO A 248 9.55 6.03 20.40
N LEU A 249 10.51 6.38 19.54
CA LEU A 249 10.68 5.77 18.22
C LEU A 249 11.09 4.29 18.36
N VAL A 250 10.54 3.43 17.52
CA VAL A 250 10.99 2.05 17.35
C VAL A 250 11.99 1.99 16.19
N GLN A 251 13.16 1.42 16.45
CA GLN A 251 14.23 1.24 15.48
C GLN A 251 13.97 0.02 14.59
N GLY A 252 14.48 0.07 13.36
CA GLY A 252 14.35 -0.95 12.33
C GLY A 252 13.02 -0.94 11.58
N ARG A 253 12.23 0.15 11.69
CA ARG A 253 10.93 0.29 11.01
C ARG A 253 10.43 1.74 10.97
N PRO A 254 9.47 2.07 10.11
CA PRO A 254 8.79 3.36 10.14
C PRO A 254 8.00 3.59 11.43
N ASN A 255 7.92 4.85 11.82
CA ASN A 255 7.10 5.32 12.91
C ASN A 255 6.05 6.27 12.34
N VAL A 256 4.78 6.03 12.63
CA VAL A 256 3.65 6.76 12.06
C VAL A 256 2.96 7.55 13.15
N VAL A 257 2.60 8.79 12.85
CA VAL A 257 1.71 9.60 13.69
C VAL A 257 0.65 10.24 12.80
N ASP A 258 -0.60 10.18 13.23
CA ASP A 258 -1.68 10.90 12.57
C ASP A 258 -1.48 12.41 12.76
N TYR A 259 -1.61 13.19 11.68
CA TYR A 259 -1.47 14.64 11.75
C TYR A 259 -2.44 15.27 12.75
N GLU A 260 -3.66 14.72 12.90
CA GLU A 260 -4.67 15.24 13.84
C GLU A 260 -4.17 15.25 15.30
N ASP A 261 -3.32 14.30 15.68
CA ASP A 261 -2.75 14.21 17.03
C ASP A 261 -1.69 15.28 17.31
N VAL A 262 -1.08 15.82 16.26
CA VAL A 262 -0.01 16.83 16.36
C VAL A 262 -0.43 18.18 15.75
N ALA A 263 -1.66 18.32 15.27
CA ALA A 263 -2.08 19.43 14.42
C ALA A 263 -1.80 20.82 15.02
N ALA A 264 -1.96 20.98 16.33
CA ALA A 264 -1.83 22.28 17.04
C ALA A 264 -0.39 22.68 17.41
N ALA A 265 0.57 21.76 17.33
CA ALA A 265 1.94 22.02 17.72
C ALA A 265 2.73 22.64 16.58
N HIS A 266 3.83 23.33 16.87
CA HIS A 266 4.90 23.55 15.89
C HIS A 266 6.12 22.69 16.24
N THR A 267 6.36 22.41 17.53
CA THR A 267 7.48 21.59 17.98
C THR A 267 7.04 20.17 18.32
N VAL A 268 7.70 19.16 17.75
CA VAL A 268 7.53 17.76 18.13
C VAL A 268 8.80 17.22 18.79
N GLN A 269 8.63 16.50 19.89
CA GLN A 269 9.71 15.84 20.62
C GLN A 269 9.35 14.37 20.87
N PHE A 270 10.35 13.57 21.21
CA PHE A 270 10.15 12.18 21.62
C PHE A 270 10.52 12.01 23.09
N SER A 271 9.76 11.21 23.82
CA SER A 271 9.87 11.10 25.29
C SER A 271 11.24 10.59 25.79
N ASP A 272 11.99 9.89 24.96
CA ASP A 272 13.37 9.44 25.24
C ASP A 272 14.44 10.37 24.66
N GLY A 273 14.03 11.43 23.95
CA GLY A 273 14.90 12.40 23.30
C GLY A 273 15.56 11.91 22.01
N ALA A 274 15.15 10.75 21.47
CA ALA A 274 15.56 10.33 20.14
C ALA A 274 14.99 11.29 19.07
N VAL A 275 15.60 11.26 17.89
CA VAL A 275 15.13 11.96 16.70
C VAL A 275 15.01 10.96 15.55
N PRO A 276 14.16 11.21 14.55
CA PRO A 276 14.05 10.39 13.36
C PRO A 276 15.41 10.13 12.70
N SER A 277 15.59 8.92 12.18
CA SER A 277 16.85 8.47 11.57
C SER A 277 16.57 7.51 10.41
N VAL A 278 17.62 7.12 9.68
CA VAL A 278 17.51 6.09 8.62
C VAL A 278 16.92 4.77 9.13
N ASP A 279 17.22 4.41 10.39
CA ASP A 279 16.72 3.19 11.02
C ASP A 279 15.33 3.40 11.67
N ALA A 280 14.86 4.63 11.80
CA ALA A 280 13.58 4.96 12.43
C ALA A 280 12.97 6.21 11.77
N PRO A 281 12.55 6.11 10.49
CA PRO A 281 11.92 7.24 9.82
C PRO A 281 10.56 7.56 10.45
N LEU A 282 10.17 8.83 10.39
CA LEU A 282 8.89 9.34 10.84
C LEU A 282 8.02 9.68 9.63
N ILE A 283 6.79 9.19 9.65
CA ILE A 283 5.75 9.52 8.68
C ILE A 283 4.62 10.22 9.44
N VAL A 284 4.29 11.43 9.00
CA VAL A 284 3.16 12.22 9.51
C VAL A 284 2.02 12.07 8.50
N GLN A 285 1.00 11.28 8.84
CA GLN A 285 -0.12 10.98 7.95
C GLN A 285 -1.15 12.10 7.97
N VAL A 286 -1.33 12.76 6.83
CA VAL A 286 -2.29 13.84 6.64
C VAL A 286 -3.57 13.25 6.03
N PRO A 287 -4.72 13.33 6.71
CA PRO A 287 -5.95 12.71 6.21
C PRO A 287 -6.52 13.45 5.00
N ALA A 288 -7.25 12.70 4.16
CA ALA A 288 -7.96 13.23 3.01
C ALA A 288 -8.87 14.42 3.37
N GLY A 289 -8.95 15.40 2.46
CA GLY A 289 -9.72 16.63 2.63
C GLY A 289 -9.08 17.66 3.57
N THR A 290 -7.84 17.45 4.02
CA THR A 290 -7.07 18.47 4.75
C THR A 290 -6.66 19.60 3.81
N THR A 291 -7.04 20.83 4.13
CA THR A 291 -6.69 22.02 3.32
C THR A 291 -5.56 22.85 3.93
N THR A 292 -5.17 22.57 5.17
CA THR A 292 -4.10 23.31 5.86
C THR A 292 -3.38 22.38 6.83
N VAL A 293 -2.06 22.32 6.68
CA VAL A 293 -1.14 21.56 7.52
C VAL A 293 -0.21 22.54 8.20
N GLN A 294 -0.17 22.56 9.53
CA GLN A 294 0.81 23.36 10.26
C GLN A 294 2.15 22.61 10.23
N GLY A 295 3.17 23.23 9.63
CA GLY A 295 4.53 22.69 9.58
C GLY A 295 5.15 22.53 10.97
N LYS A 296 6.10 21.59 11.08
CA LYS A 296 6.69 21.18 12.37
C LYS A 296 8.20 21.17 12.31
N VAL A 297 8.80 21.29 13.49
CA VAL A 297 10.23 21.05 13.71
C VAL A 297 10.46 19.81 14.58
N PHE A 298 11.47 19.03 14.22
CA PHE A 298 11.82 17.75 14.86
C PHE A 298 13.24 17.78 15.44
N GLY A 299 13.49 18.73 16.34
CA GLY A 299 14.79 18.87 17.02
C GLY A 299 15.66 19.98 16.42
N ALA A 300 16.97 19.76 16.38
CA ALA A 300 17.89 20.74 15.81
C ALA A 300 17.80 20.78 14.28
N GLU A 301 18.19 21.91 13.70
CA GLU A 301 18.22 22.13 12.25
C GLU A 301 19.01 21.03 11.52
N GLY A 302 18.43 20.49 10.45
CA GLY A 302 19.01 19.41 9.65
C GLY A 302 19.18 18.05 10.33
N GLU A 303 18.86 17.90 11.62
CA GLU A 303 19.11 16.65 12.37
C GLU A 303 18.15 15.53 11.94
N ALA A 304 16.87 15.87 11.79
CA ALA A 304 15.80 14.93 11.48
C ALA A 304 15.23 15.07 10.06
N ALA A 305 15.49 16.18 9.37
CA ALA A 305 14.83 16.58 8.12
C ALA A 305 14.78 15.47 7.05
N ARG A 306 15.89 14.73 6.85
CA ARG A 306 15.97 13.63 5.86
C ARG A 306 15.13 12.40 6.20
N TYR A 307 14.65 12.30 7.43
CA TYR A 307 13.99 11.10 7.96
C TYR A 307 12.57 11.39 8.42
N VAL A 308 12.03 12.55 8.05
CA VAL A 308 10.65 12.94 8.27
C VAL A 308 9.97 13.06 6.92
N MET A 309 8.80 12.47 6.79
CA MET A 309 7.92 12.59 5.64
C MET A 309 6.56 13.11 6.07
N TRP A 310 6.07 14.12 5.36
CA TRP A 310 4.68 14.55 5.34
C TRP A 310 3.96 13.75 4.27
N ASP A 311 3.21 12.75 4.72
CA ASP A 311 2.39 11.92 3.85
C ASP A 311 1.07 12.64 3.57
N MET A 312 0.97 13.21 2.38
CA MET A 312 -0.23 13.82 1.83
C MET A 312 -0.72 13.04 0.60
N SER A 313 -0.38 11.75 0.49
CA SER A 313 -0.84 10.88 -0.62
C SER A 313 -2.36 10.85 -0.76
N GLN A 314 -3.08 10.98 0.36
CA GLN A 314 -4.54 11.00 0.42
C GLN A 314 -5.17 12.39 0.18
N VAL A 315 -4.37 13.44 -0.04
CA VAL A 315 -4.85 14.82 -0.18
C VAL A 315 -4.96 15.19 -1.66
N ASP A 316 -6.19 15.44 -2.11
CA ASP A 316 -6.48 15.94 -3.44
C ASP A 316 -6.79 17.45 -3.45
N GLY A 317 -6.27 18.16 -4.45
CA GLY A 317 -6.56 19.59 -4.66
C GLY A 317 -5.85 20.54 -3.66
N PRO A 318 -6.41 21.73 -3.38
CA PRO A 318 -5.69 22.79 -2.66
C PRO A 318 -5.37 22.48 -1.19
N VAL A 319 -4.09 22.52 -0.85
CA VAL A 319 -3.58 22.39 0.53
C VAL A 319 -2.44 23.37 0.79
N THR A 320 -2.41 23.97 1.98
CA THR A 320 -1.29 24.82 2.42
C THR A 320 -0.49 24.14 3.52
N LEU A 321 0.82 23.95 3.33
CA LEU A 321 1.76 23.67 4.41
C LEU A 321 2.26 24.99 4.99
N ASP A 322 1.69 25.38 6.13
CA ASP A 322 1.90 26.66 6.81
C ASP A 322 2.88 26.48 7.98
N GLY A 323 4.11 26.93 7.79
CA GLY A 323 5.12 27.11 8.83
C GLY A 323 5.10 28.49 9.48
N GLY A 324 4.25 29.42 9.02
CA GLY A 324 4.16 30.79 9.52
C GLY A 324 5.48 31.56 9.41
N GLU A 325 6.14 31.48 8.25
CA GLU A 325 7.49 32.01 8.02
C GLU A 325 8.55 31.48 9.01
N THR A 326 8.38 30.25 9.51
CA THR A 326 9.38 29.54 10.32
C THR A 326 9.85 28.26 9.65
N ARG A 327 10.89 27.65 10.22
CA ARG A 327 11.46 26.41 9.71
C ARG A 327 10.43 25.29 9.75
N VAL A 328 10.32 24.55 8.65
CA VAL A 328 9.58 23.29 8.58
C VAL A 328 10.56 22.19 8.24
N ASP A 329 10.56 21.11 9.03
CA ASP A 329 11.42 19.95 8.84
C ASP A 329 10.63 18.82 8.15
N GLY A 330 11.22 18.19 7.14
CA GLY A 330 10.71 16.97 6.51
C GLY A 330 10.35 17.14 5.04
N SER A 331 10.39 16.02 4.34
CA SER A 331 10.04 15.95 2.92
C SER A 331 8.52 15.85 2.74
N VAL A 332 7.97 16.52 1.73
CA VAL A 332 6.53 16.63 1.45
C VAL A 332 6.16 15.78 0.25
N TYR A 333 5.36 14.75 0.46
CA TYR A 333 4.86 13.86 -0.59
C TYR A 333 3.37 14.11 -0.81
N ALA A 334 3.03 14.88 -1.84
CA ALA A 334 1.67 15.33 -2.14
C ALA A 334 1.35 15.23 -3.66
N PRO A 335 1.53 14.05 -4.28
CA PRO A 335 1.57 13.88 -5.74
C PRO A 335 0.31 14.34 -6.51
N ASP A 336 -0.83 14.44 -5.83
CA ASP A 336 -2.13 14.82 -6.41
C ASP A 336 -2.71 16.11 -5.79
N ALA A 337 -1.89 16.85 -5.05
CA ALA A 337 -2.29 18.08 -4.38
C ALA A 337 -1.78 19.34 -5.10
N ASP A 338 -2.60 20.39 -5.06
CA ASP A 338 -2.19 21.76 -5.37
C ASP A 338 -1.58 22.37 -4.08
N LEU A 339 -0.28 22.16 -3.90
CA LEU A 339 0.45 22.51 -2.68
C LEU A 339 0.87 23.98 -2.69
N THR A 340 0.48 24.72 -1.65
CA THR A 340 1.10 25.99 -1.27
C THR A 340 2.01 25.77 -0.06
N LEU A 341 3.29 26.12 -0.17
CA LEU A 341 4.30 25.99 0.85
C LEU A 341 4.68 27.36 1.40
N ASP A 342 4.32 27.65 2.65
CA ASP A 342 4.75 28.83 3.40
C ASP A 342 5.73 28.38 4.49
N ALA A 343 7.01 28.31 4.16
CA ALA A 343 8.07 27.88 5.07
C ALA A 343 9.33 28.74 4.89
N ALA A 344 10.04 28.99 6.00
CA ALA A 344 11.27 29.79 5.97
C ALA A 344 12.32 29.26 6.96
N PRO A 345 13.15 28.27 6.55
CA PRO A 345 13.10 27.50 5.31
C PRO A 345 12.20 26.25 5.40
N LEU A 346 11.97 25.58 4.27
CA LEU A 346 11.70 24.15 4.27
C LEU A 346 13.03 23.38 4.26
N ASP A 347 13.28 22.55 5.26
CA ASP A 347 14.36 21.57 5.28
C ASP A 347 13.82 20.21 4.79
N GLY A 348 13.92 19.92 3.48
CA GLY A 348 13.31 18.70 2.92
C GLY A 348 13.46 18.52 1.42
N GLN A 349 12.54 17.73 0.88
CA GLN A 349 12.27 17.49 -0.54
C GLN A 349 10.77 17.67 -0.79
N VAL A 350 10.35 18.02 -2.01
CA VAL A 350 8.94 18.28 -2.33
C VAL A 350 8.53 17.55 -3.59
N VAL A 351 7.40 16.85 -3.52
CA VAL A 351 6.62 16.36 -4.66
C VAL A 351 5.20 16.89 -4.53
N ALA A 352 4.70 17.56 -5.58
CA ALA A 352 3.34 18.07 -5.65
C ALA A 352 2.75 17.95 -7.07
N GLN A 353 1.43 17.98 -7.22
CA GLN A 353 0.81 18.15 -8.53
C GLN A 353 1.14 19.55 -9.08
N ASN A 354 0.61 20.57 -8.40
CA ASN A 354 0.96 21.97 -8.61
C ASN A 354 1.65 22.51 -7.37
N LEU A 355 2.62 23.41 -7.54
CA LEU A 355 3.41 23.95 -6.43
C LEU A 355 3.42 25.48 -6.41
N VAL A 356 3.13 26.06 -5.25
CA VAL A 356 3.43 27.46 -4.94
C VAL A 356 4.35 27.50 -3.73
N VAL A 357 5.47 28.21 -3.81
CA VAL A 357 6.34 28.44 -2.65
C VAL A 357 6.30 29.92 -2.26
N GLU A 358 5.67 30.23 -1.12
CA GLU A 358 5.46 31.57 -0.60
C GLU A 358 6.66 32.06 0.21
N GLY A 359 7.69 32.57 -0.47
CA GLY A 359 8.85 33.17 0.19
C GLY A 359 9.82 32.14 0.82
N GLY A 360 10.74 32.61 1.67
CA GLY A 360 11.72 31.75 2.33
C GLY A 360 12.75 31.11 1.39
N GLU A 361 13.19 29.91 1.74
CA GLU A 361 14.19 29.08 1.04
C GLU A 361 13.78 27.60 1.13
N VAL A 362 14.27 26.78 0.20
CA VAL A 362 14.15 25.31 0.27
C VAL A 362 15.55 24.72 0.36
N HIS A 363 15.88 24.12 1.50
CA HIS A 363 17.18 23.48 1.73
C HIS A 363 17.10 21.99 1.41
N SER A 364 18.13 21.47 0.74
CA SER A 364 18.09 20.11 0.20
C SER A 364 18.40 19.08 1.29
N TYR A 365 17.34 18.41 1.72
CA TYR A 365 17.37 17.26 2.61
C TYR A 365 16.55 16.12 2.00
N LEU A 366 17.07 15.53 0.92
CA LEU A 366 16.43 14.39 0.26
C LEU A 366 16.08 13.31 1.27
N PHE A 367 14.85 12.79 1.14
CA PHE A 367 14.35 11.73 2.01
C PHE A 367 15.30 10.53 1.95
N ALA A 368 15.51 9.92 3.10
CA ALA A 368 16.44 8.80 3.26
C ALA A 368 15.87 7.75 4.22
N GLY A 369 14.54 7.74 4.39
CA GLY A 369 13.83 6.66 5.06
C GLY A 369 13.57 5.51 4.09
N ALA A 370 13.29 4.33 4.64
CA ALA A 370 12.92 3.15 3.87
C ALA A 370 11.52 2.71 4.33
N ILE A 371 10.58 2.56 3.39
CA ILE A 371 9.19 2.22 3.66
C ILE A 371 8.93 0.78 3.18
N PRO A 372 8.60 -0.16 4.08
CA PRO A 372 8.32 -1.53 3.71
C PRO A 372 6.92 -1.61 3.12
N CYS A 373 6.83 -1.67 1.79
CA CYS A 373 5.60 -1.94 1.07
C CYS A 373 5.46 -3.44 0.83
N ALA A 374 4.22 -3.92 0.75
CA ALA A 374 3.98 -5.25 0.21
C ALA A 374 4.54 -5.31 -1.21
N ALA A 375 5.29 -6.36 -1.55
CA ALA A 375 5.76 -6.51 -2.92
C ALA A 375 4.56 -6.62 -3.86
N ASP A 376 4.58 -5.94 -5.00
CA ASP A 376 3.68 -6.23 -6.13
C ASP A 376 4.03 -7.60 -6.68
N VAL A 377 3.43 -8.63 -6.10
CA VAL A 377 3.65 -10.00 -6.52
C VAL A 377 2.59 -10.33 -7.57
N ALA A 378 3.03 -10.66 -8.79
CA ALA A 378 2.12 -11.01 -9.87
C ALA A 378 1.18 -12.15 -9.43
N PRO A 379 -0.14 -12.01 -9.63
CA PRO A 379 -1.09 -13.01 -9.17
C PRO A 379 -0.89 -14.32 -9.94
N GLY A 380 -1.18 -15.42 -9.27
CA GLY A 380 -1.29 -16.73 -9.88
C GLY A 380 -2.71 -17.05 -10.34
N SER A 381 -2.88 -18.24 -10.89
CA SER A 381 -4.15 -18.78 -11.36
C SER A 381 -4.22 -20.29 -11.12
N LEU A 382 -5.44 -20.82 -11.09
CA LEU A 382 -5.70 -22.26 -11.04
C LEU A 382 -6.66 -22.65 -12.15
N THR A 383 -6.24 -23.58 -13.00
CA THR A 383 -7.05 -24.09 -14.10
C THR A 383 -7.53 -25.51 -13.81
N LEU A 384 -8.83 -25.70 -13.66
CA LEU A 384 -9.46 -26.98 -13.40
C LEU A 384 -10.07 -27.59 -14.67
N THR A 385 -9.65 -28.81 -15.02
CA THR A 385 -10.23 -29.60 -16.10
C THR A 385 -10.98 -30.81 -15.57
N LYS A 386 -12.27 -30.92 -15.92
CA LYS A 386 -13.11 -32.07 -15.53
C LYS A 386 -13.03 -33.20 -16.55
N LEU A 387 -12.76 -34.41 -16.10
CA LEU A 387 -12.77 -35.63 -16.92
C LEU A 387 -13.71 -36.70 -16.35
N VAL A 388 -14.11 -37.62 -17.23
CA VAL A 388 -14.89 -38.81 -16.88
C VAL A 388 -14.26 -40.04 -17.51
N ASP A 389 -14.07 -41.09 -16.73
CA ASP A 389 -13.59 -42.39 -17.20
C ASP A 389 -14.51 -43.54 -16.76
N GLY A 390 -14.07 -44.79 -16.95
CA GLY A 390 -14.84 -45.97 -16.53
C GLY A 390 -15.75 -46.59 -17.59
N GLY A 391 -16.38 -47.71 -17.22
CA GLY A 391 -17.12 -48.58 -18.14
C GLY A 391 -18.43 -47.98 -18.69
N ALA A 392 -18.94 -46.94 -18.05
CA ALA A 392 -20.13 -46.20 -18.45
C ALA A 392 -19.85 -44.77 -18.93
N ALA A 393 -18.58 -44.35 -19.08
CA ALA A 393 -18.21 -42.99 -19.49
C ALA A 393 -18.92 -42.51 -20.77
N SER A 394 -19.08 -43.39 -21.76
CA SER A 394 -19.78 -43.06 -23.02
C SER A 394 -21.28 -42.82 -22.87
N ALA A 395 -21.86 -43.09 -21.70
CA ALA A 395 -23.26 -42.79 -21.38
C ALA A 395 -23.43 -41.38 -20.78
N VAL A 396 -22.34 -40.71 -20.43
CA VAL A 396 -22.35 -39.35 -19.88
C VAL A 396 -22.33 -38.35 -21.03
N PRO A 397 -23.34 -37.47 -21.15
CA PRO A 397 -23.35 -36.42 -22.17
C PRO A 397 -22.16 -35.46 -22.04
N ASP A 398 -21.62 -35.00 -23.17
CA ASP A 398 -20.47 -34.07 -23.20
C ASP A 398 -20.81 -32.71 -22.54
N ASP A 399 -22.11 -32.34 -22.51
CA ASP A 399 -22.64 -31.12 -21.87
C ASP A 399 -23.03 -31.32 -20.39
N THR A 400 -22.61 -32.42 -19.76
CA THR A 400 -22.86 -32.66 -18.34
C THR A 400 -22.01 -31.72 -17.48
N GLU A 401 -22.69 -30.89 -16.68
CA GLU A 401 -22.06 -30.01 -15.70
C GLU A 401 -21.84 -30.74 -14.37
N PHE A 402 -20.66 -30.55 -13.79
CA PHE A 402 -20.31 -30.96 -12.44
C PHE A 402 -20.14 -29.72 -11.57
N THR A 403 -20.44 -29.85 -10.28
CA THR A 403 -20.32 -28.76 -9.31
C THR A 403 -19.09 -29.01 -8.44
N VAL A 404 -18.13 -28.10 -8.51
CA VAL A 404 -16.92 -28.10 -7.68
C VAL A 404 -17.07 -26.98 -6.65
N GLY A 405 -17.14 -27.35 -5.37
CA GLY A 405 -17.07 -26.40 -4.28
C GLY A 405 -15.61 -26.03 -4.02
N TYR A 406 -15.33 -24.76 -3.77
CA TYR A 406 -13.99 -24.33 -3.37
C TYR A 406 -14.03 -23.25 -2.30
N ALA A 407 -12.95 -23.17 -1.53
CA ALA A 407 -12.69 -22.13 -0.56
C ALA A 407 -11.31 -21.50 -0.85
N LEU A 408 -11.19 -20.20 -0.60
CA LEU A 408 -9.93 -19.45 -0.67
C LEU A 408 -9.56 -19.04 0.75
N ASP A 409 -8.39 -19.47 1.23
CA ASP A 409 -7.89 -19.20 2.58
C ASP A 409 -8.94 -19.52 3.68
N GLY A 410 -9.67 -20.63 3.47
CA GLY A 410 -10.74 -21.11 4.37
C GLY A 410 -12.08 -20.37 4.25
N VAL A 411 -12.25 -19.50 3.26
CA VAL A 411 -13.52 -18.80 2.97
C VAL A 411 -14.22 -19.45 1.78
N ASP A 412 -15.38 -20.07 2.03
CA ASP A 412 -16.21 -20.70 1.01
C ASP A 412 -16.63 -19.71 -0.09
N GLN A 413 -16.49 -20.12 -1.34
CA GLN A 413 -16.89 -19.36 -2.53
C GLN A 413 -18.15 -19.93 -3.18
N ASP A 414 -18.70 -19.19 -4.15
CA ASP A 414 -19.77 -19.72 -5.00
C ASP A 414 -19.24 -20.91 -5.81
N PRO A 415 -19.90 -22.09 -5.80
CA PRO A 415 -19.39 -23.28 -6.48
C PRO A 415 -19.22 -23.09 -7.99
N LEU A 416 -18.14 -23.67 -8.51
CA LEU A 416 -17.81 -23.66 -9.93
C LEU A 416 -18.61 -24.73 -10.68
N ALA A 417 -19.29 -24.35 -11.76
CA ALA A 417 -19.89 -25.27 -12.71
C ALA A 417 -18.86 -25.61 -13.79
N VAL A 418 -18.51 -26.89 -13.93
CA VAL A 418 -17.49 -27.36 -14.87
C VAL A 418 -18.04 -28.42 -15.81
N THR A 419 -17.87 -28.18 -17.11
CA THR A 419 -18.27 -29.11 -18.17
C THR A 419 -17.13 -30.08 -18.48
N VAL A 420 -17.45 -31.32 -18.86
CA VAL A 420 -16.43 -32.32 -19.21
C VAL A 420 -15.54 -31.84 -20.35
N GLY A 421 -14.24 -31.80 -20.11
CA GLY A 421 -13.21 -31.43 -21.10
C GLY A 421 -13.08 -29.93 -21.36
N GLU A 422 -13.92 -29.08 -20.76
CA GLU A 422 -13.79 -27.62 -20.82
C GLU A 422 -13.06 -27.14 -19.56
N PRO A 423 -11.92 -26.43 -19.69
CA PRO A 423 -11.21 -25.89 -18.54
C PRO A 423 -12.00 -24.73 -17.93
N ALA A 424 -11.99 -24.64 -16.60
CA ALA A 424 -12.51 -23.52 -15.84
C ALA A 424 -11.38 -22.95 -14.98
N THR A 425 -11.19 -21.64 -15.05
CA THR A 425 -10.05 -20.96 -14.42
C THR A 425 -10.52 -20.08 -13.26
N ILE A 426 -9.74 -20.09 -12.19
CA ILE A 426 -9.80 -19.14 -11.08
C ILE A 426 -8.56 -18.25 -11.24
N ASP A 427 -8.77 -17.02 -11.70
CA ASP A 427 -7.71 -16.04 -11.96
C ASP A 427 -7.48 -15.11 -10.76
N ASP A 428 -6.46 -14.27 -10.85
CA ASP A 428 -6.14 -13.19 -9.91
C ASP A 428 -5.95 -13.67 -8.46
N LEU A 429 -5.34 -14.85 -8.28
CA LEU A 429 -5.07 -15.42 -6.95
C LEU A 429 -3.80 -14.82 -6.37
N ALA A 430 -3.89 -14.30 -5.14
CA ALA A 430 -2.73 -13.79 -4.43
C ALA A 430 -1.72 -14.92 -4.16
N PRO A 431 -0.41 -14.66 -4.28
CA PRO A 431 0.61 -15.66 -3.98
C PRO A 431 0.55 -16.11 -2.53
N GLY A 432 0.57 -17.43 -2.31
CA GLY A 432 0.36 -18.07 -1.02
C GLY A 432 -1.10 -18.39 -0.69
N THR A 433 -2.07 -18.02 -1.54
CA THR A 433 -3.48 -18.39 -1.33
C THR A 433 -3.62 -19.91 -1.33
N GLU A 434 -4.26 -20.43 -0.28
CA GLU A 434 -4.65 -21.83 -0.17
C GLU A 434 -6.04 -22.02 -0.81
N VAL A 435 -6.09 -22.79 -1.89
CA VAL A 435 -7.33 -23.18 -2.57
C VAL A 435 -7.72 -24.58 -2.12
N GLU A 436 -8.82 -24.70 -1.39
CA GLU A 436 -9.40 -25.99 -0.99
C GLU A 436 -10.54 -26.34 -1.94
N LEU A 437 -10.45 -27.46 -2.68
CA LEU A 437 -11.46 -27.90 -3.64
C LEU A 437 -12.14 -29.19 -3.19
N SER A 438 -13.41 -29.33 -3.55
CA SER A 438 -14.21 -30.54 -3.32
C SER A 438 -15.26 -30.73 -4.41
N GLU A 439 -15.72 -31.97 -4.61
CA GLU A 439 -16.84 -32.29 -5.48
C GLU A 439 -17.98 -32.89 -4.64
N PRO A 440 -18.83 -32.03 -4.02
CA PRO A 440 -19.77 -32.49 -2.99
C PRO A 440 -20.98 -33.24 -3.56
N THR A 441 -21.28 -33.08 -4.85
CA THR A 441 -22.47 -33.63 -5.50
C THR A 441 -22.19 -34.06 -6.92
N PHE A 442 -22.86 -35.13 -7.35
CA PHE A 442 -22.76 -35.64 -8.72
C PHE A 442 -24.08 -35.51 -9.47
N PRO A 443 -24.04 -35.27 -10.79
CA PRO A 443 -25.24 -35.25 -11.62
C PRO A 443 -25.88 -36.64 -11.74
N ASP A 444 -27.21 -36.68 -11.74
CA ASP A 444 -28.00 -37.91 -11.97
C ASP A 444 -27.98 -38.26 -13.48
N VAL A 445 -27.20 -39.28 -13.86
CA VAL A 445 -27.11 -39.77 -15.25
C VAL A 445 -27.68 -41.20 -15.32
N GLU A 446 -28.64 -41.43 -16.22
CA GLU A 446 -29.31 -42.72 -16.34
C GLU A 446 -28.32 -43.85 -16.66
N GLY A 447 -28.26 -44.86 -15.80
CA GLY A 447 -27.40 -46.04 -15.99
C GLY A 447 -25.95 -45.86 -15.52
N VAL A 448 -25.62 -44.72 -14.92
CA VAL A 448 -24.29 -44.43 -14.35
C VAL A 448 -24.35 -44.48 -12.82
N GLU A 449 -23.36 -45.12 -12.22
CA GLU A 449 -23.03 -45.04 -10.79
C GLU A 449 -21.63 -44.42 -10.69
N TRP A 450 -21.51 -43.31 -9.95
CA TRP A 450 -20.26 -42.57 -9.82
C TRP A 450 -19.35 -43.18 -8.74
N GLY A 451 -18.07 -43.36 -9.06
CA GLY A 451 -17.03 -43.70 -8.10
C GLY A 451 -16.46 -42.47 -7.37
N ASP A 452 -15.47 -42.70 -6.51
CA ASP A 452 -14.78 -41.62 -5.79
C ASP A 452 -14.01 -40.71 -6.78
N PRO A 453 -14.01 -39.38 -6.58
CA PRO A 453 -13.25 -38.46 -7.42
C PRO A 453 -11.74 -38.71 -7.34
N GLY A 454 -11.07 -38.74 -8.49
CA GLY A 454 -9.61 -38.75 -8.61
C GLY A 454 -9.07 -37.37 -8.94
N TRP A 455 -8.02 -36.96 -8.24
CA TRP A 455 -7.42 -35.62 -8.39
C TRP A 455 -5.98 -35.73 -8.90
N GLN A 456 -5.61 -34.82 -9.79
CA GLN A 456 -4.21 -34.57 -10.15
C GLN A 456 -3.93 -33.08 -10.06
N VAL A 457 -2.76 -32.73 -9.55
CA VAL A 457 -2.23 -31.36 -9.48
C VAL A 457 -0.89 -31.38 -10.20
N ASP A 458 -0.73 -30.53 -11.23
CA ASP A 458 0.43 -30.46 -12.12
C ASP A 458 0.86 -31.83 -12.69
N GLY A 459 -0.15 -32.66 -12.98
CA GLY A 459 0.02 -34.02 -13.51
C GLY A 459 0.44 -35.08 -12.48
N GLU A 460 0.56 -34.74 -11.20
CA GLU A 460 0.78 -35.69 -10.11
C GLU A 460 -0.53 -36.07 -9.42
N THR A 461 -0.77 -37.38 -9.22
CA THR A 461 -1.97 -37.85 -8.52
C THR A 461 -1.93 -37.47 -7.04
N VAL A 462 -3.00 -36.82 -6.57
CA VAL A 462 -3.17 -36.40 -5.18
C VAL A 462 -4.30 -37.20 -4.55
N GLU A 463 -4.03 -37.73 -3.35
CA GLU A 463 -5.06 -38.39 -2.53
C GLU A 463 -5.79 -37.32 -1.72
N PRO A 464 -7.14 -37.23 -1.83
CA PRO A 464 -7.90 -36.25 -1.08
C PRO A 464 -7.87 -36.52 0.43
N ALA A 465 -8.17 -35.49 1.22
CA ALA A 465 -8.37 -35.60 2.64
C ALA A 465 -9.60 -36.47 2.98
N ALA A 466 -9.79 -36.79 4.26
CA ALA A 466 -10.82 -37.73 4.71
C ALA A 466 -12.26 -37.25 4.45
N ASP A 467 -12.45 -35.95 4.27
CA ASP A 467 -13.68 -35.27 3.89
C ASP A 467 -13.82 -35.07 2.37
N GLY A 468 -12.84 -35.52 1.58
CA GLY A 468 -12.86 -35.47 0.12
C GLY A 468 -12.27 -34.20 -0.49
N THR A 469 -11.65 -33.33 0.32
CA THR A 469 -11.04 -32.08 -0.16
C THR A 469 -9.61 -32.29 -0.67
N VAL A 470 -9.19 -31.43 -1.59
CA VAL A 470 -7.78 -31.27 -2.01
C VAL A 470 -7.40 -29.81 -1.82
N SER A 471 -6.28 -29.56 -1.13
CA SER A 471 -5.75 -28.22 -0.89
C SER A 471 -4.51 -27.99 -1.76
N VAL A 472 -4.44 -26.84 -2.43
CA VAL A 472 -3.29 -26.41 -3.23
C VAL A 472 -2.92 -24.98 -2.86
N GLU A 473 -1.63 -24.70 -2.73
CA GLU A 473 -1.11 -23.34 -2.52
C GLU A 473 -0.65 -22.78 -3.88
N VAL A 474 -1.10 -21.58 -4.25
CA VAL A 474 -0.77 -20.94 -5.53
C VAL A 474 0.43 -20.01 -5.36
N GLY A 475 1.46 -20.14 -6.20
CA GLY A 475 2.66 -19.29 -6.15
C GLY A 475 2.56 -17.97 -6.92
N GLU A 476 3.63 -17.16 -6.86
CA GLU A 476 3.81 -15.95 -7.68
C GLU A 476 3.82 -16.28 -9.18
N ALA A 477 2.99 -15.58 -9.95
CA ALA A 477 2.82 -15.77 -11.39
C ALA A 477 2.61 -17.25 -11.79
N ASP A 478 2.06 -18.05 -10.89
CA ASP A 478 1.90 -19.49 -11.05
C ASP A 478 0.61 -19.82 -11.80
N ASP A 479 0.59 -20.92 -12.53
CA ASP A 479 -0.62 -21.44 -13.20
C ASP A 479 -0.73 -22.92 -12.85
N VAL A 480 -1.51 -23.19 -11.81
CA VAL A 480 -1.71 -24.53 -11.26
C VAL A 480 -2.67 -25.31 -12.15
N GLU A 481 -2.22 -26.43 -12.71
CA GLU A 481 -3.07 -27.29 -13.54
C GLU A 481 -3.72 -28.38 -12.67
N LEU A 482 -5.05 -28.34 -12.53
CA LEU A 482 -5.79 -29.34 -11.78
C LEU A 482 -6.66 -30.19 -12.72
N VAL A 483 -6.57 -31.52 -12.60
CA VAL A 483 -7.43 -32.47 -13.32
C VAL A 483 -8.28 -33.26 -12.33
N LEU A 484 -9.60 -33.10 -12.43
CA LEU A 484 -10.59 -33.77 -11.62
C LEU A 484 -11.29 -34.85 -12.44
N THR A 485 -11.14 -36.12 -12.09
CA THR A 485 -11.67 -37.27 -12.86
C THR A 485 -12.69 -38.06 -12.05
N ASN A 486 -13.89 -38.29 -12.60
CA ASN A 486 -14.85 -39.24 -12.01
C ASN A 486 -14.91 -40.54 -12.79
N ALA A 487 -14.91 -41.66 -12.07
CA ALA A 487 -15.21 -42.96 -12.65
C ALA A 487 -16.73 -43.16 -12.80
N ALA A 488 -17.19 -43.35 -14.03
CA ALA A 488 -18.55 -43.73 -14.35
C ALA A 488 -18.63 -45.26 -14.52
N GLU A 489 -19.27 -45.94 -13.57
CA GLU A 489 -19.55 -47.37 -13.63
C GLU A 489 -20.99 -47.67 -14.07
N THR A 490 -21.22 -48.87 -14.62
CA THR A 490 -22.57 -49.26 -15.05
C THR A 490 -23.44 -49.56 -13.83
N ALA A 491 -24.50 -48.79 -13.65
CA ALA A 491 -25.45 -49.01 -12.57
C ALA A 491 -26.09 -50.42 -12.66
N PRO A 492 -26.28 -51.13 -11.54
CA PRO A 492 -26.91 -52.45 -11.55
C PRO A 492 -28.35 -52.34 -12.05
N THR A 493 -28.70 -53.19 -13.04
CA THR A 493 -30.07 -53.22 -13.56
C THR A 493 -31.05 -53.56 -12.42
N PRO A 494 -32.08 -52.73 -12.16
CA PRO A 494 -33.03 -53.03 -11.09
C PRO A 494 -33.69 -54.38 -11.37
N THR A 495 -33.61 -55.30 -10.41
CA THR A 495 -34.32 -56.57 -10.51
C THR A 495 -35.81 -56.25 -10.55
N PRO A 496 -36.59 -56.71 -11.55
CA PRO A 496 -38.01 -56.37 -11.64
C PRO A 496 -38.73 -56.77 -10.36
N THR A 497 -39.30 -55.78 -9.66
CA THR A 497 -40.15 -56.01 -8.50
C THR A 497 -41.31 -56.89 -8.93
N PRO A 498 -41.58 -58.04 -8.28
CA PRO A 498 -42.68 -58.90 -8.67
C PRO A 498 -43.99 -58.13 -8.62
N THR A 499 -44.69 -58.10 -9.76
CA THR A 499 -46.02 -57.50 -9.90
C THR A 499 -46.93 -58.00 -8.77
N PRO A 500 -47.49 -57.14 -7.90
CA PRO A 500 -48.39 -57.59 -6.85
C PRO A 500 -49.58 -58.33 -7.47
N THR A 501 -49.77 -59.58 -7.07
CA THR A 501 -50.93 -60.40 -7.44
C THR A 501 -52.21 -59.67 -7.02
N PRO A 502 -53.23 -59.53 -7.88
CA PRO A 502 -54.46 -58.85 -7.50
C PRO A 502 -55.11 -59.52 -6.28
N THR A 503 -55.17 -58.78 -5.18
CA THR A 503 -55.88 -59.20 -3.97
C THR A 503 -57.38 -59.26 -4.28
N PRO A 504 -58.08 -60.38 -4.01
CA PRO A 504 -59.51 -60.47 -4.24
C PRO A 504 -60.25 -59.40 -3.42
N THR A 505 -61.16 -58.70 -4.10
CA THR A 505 -62.00 -57.64 -3.53
C THR A 505 -62.78 -58.18 -2.32
N PRO A 506 -62.59 -57.64 -1.11
CA PRO A 506 -63.38 -58.05 0.05
C PRO A 506 -64.84 -57.59 -0.09
N THR A 507 -65.75 -58.52 0.17
CA THR A 507 -67.20 -58.36 0.28
C THR A 507 -67.56 -57.25 1.28
N PRO A 508 -68.55 -56.36 1.00
CA PRO A 508 -68.89 -55.26 1.89
C PRO A 508 -69.33 -55.74 3.29
N THR A 509 -68.58 -55.31 4.31
CA THR A 509 -68.89 -55.51 5.73
C THR A 509 -69.99 -54.53 6.16
N PRO A 510 -71.03 -54.96 6.91
CA PRO A 510 -72.12 -54.09 7.34
C PRO A 510 -71.65 -52.96 8.27
N THR A 511 -72.16 -51.77 8.02
CA THR A 511 -71.92 -50.51 8.75
C THR A 511 -72.25 -50.64 10.24
N PRO A 512 -71.30 -50.43 11.17
CA PRO A 512 -71.61 -50.33 12.59
C PRO A 512 -72.22 -48.96 12.96
N THR A 513 -73.23 -49.06 13.82
CA THR A 513 -74.11 -48.04 14.40
C THR A 513 -73.33 -46.94 15.18
N PRO A 514 -73.78 -45.67 15.16
CA PRO A 514 -73.07 -44.54 15.78
C PRO A 514 -72.87 -44.69 17.30
N THR A 515 -71.66 -44.36 17.77
CA THR A 515 -71.30 -44.27 19.19
C THR A 515 -71.65 -42.87 19.72
N PRO A 516 -72.26 -42.74 20.93
CA PRO A 516 -72.72 -41.46 21.46
C PRO A 516 -71.59 -40.50 21.84
N THR A 517 -71.86 -39.23 21.54
CA THR A 517 -71.05 -38.03 21.72
C THR A 517 -70.76 -37.71 23.19
N PRO A 518 -69.51 -37.44 23.61
CA PRO A 518 -69.24 -36.85 24.92
C PRO A 518 -69.66 -35.37 24.99
N THR A 519 -70.28 -35.03 26.11
CA THR A 519 -70.87 -33.75 26.51
C THR A 519 -69.83 -32.61 26.61
N PRO A 520 -70.14 -31.38 26.16
CA PRO A 520 -69.24 -30.23 26.26
C PRO A 520 -69.10 -29.66 27.68
N THR A 521 -67.88 -29.24 28.01
CA THR A 521 -67.50 -28.45 29.20
C THR A 521 -67.89 -26.96 29.00
N PRO A 522 -68.42 -26.25 30.01
CA PRO A 522 -69.02 -24.92 29.83
C PRO A 522 -68.03 -23.76 29.58
N THR A 523 -68.46 -22.86 28.70
CA THR A 523 -67.96 -21.50 28.41
C THR A 523 -68.48 -20.48 29.43
N PRO A 524 -67.70 -19.43 29.72
CA PRO A 524 -68.22 -18.04 29.62
C PRO A 524 -67.15 -17.05 29.07
N ASP A 525 -67.40 -15.84 28.58
CA ASP A 525 -68.49 -15.16 27.87
C ASP A 525 -67.86 -13.84 27.32
N VAL A 526 -67.80 -13.68 25.99
CA VAL A 526 -68.03 -12.52 25.06
C VAL A 526 -68.31 -11.13 25.72
N PRO A 527 -67.83 -9.94 25.21
CA PRO A 527 -67.98 -9.43 23.82
C PRO A 527 -66.76 -8.72 23.19
N THR A 528 -66.49 -8.87 21.89
CA THR A 528 -67.08 -8.19 20.70
C THR A 528 -66.97 -6.65 20.73
N ASP A 529 -66.12 -6.10 19.86
CA ASP A 529 -66.57 -5.28 18.72
C ASP A 529 -65.41 -4.98 17.76
N THR A 530 -65.68 -5.13 16.48
CA THR A 530 -64.86 -4.69 15.35
C THR A 530 -65.60 -3.52 14.69
N PRO A 531 -64.90 -2.43 14.33
CA PRO A 531 -64.93 -1.96 12.94
C PRO A 531 -63.54 -1.48 12.45
N THR A 532 -63.07 -1.91 11.27
CA THR A 532 -63.06 -1.18 9.97
C THR A 532 -61.86 -0.22 9.81
N PRO A 533 -61.13 -0.23 8.65
CA PRO A 533 -59.85 0.47 8.48
C PRO A 533 -59.98 1.89 7.90
N THR A 534 -59.06 2.81 8.26
CA THR A 534 -58.66 4.02 7.49
C THR A 534 -57.32 4.56 8.06
N PRO A 535 -56.46 5.22 7.26
CA PRO A 535 -55.03 5.43 7.52
C PRO A 535 -54.70 6.81 8.14
N ASP A 536 -53.40 7.01 8.34
CA ASP A 536 -52.64 8.25 8.56
C ASP A 536 -52.08 8.53 9.96
N GLU A 537 -50.76 8.70 9.92
CA GLU A 537 -49.89 9.61 10.66
C GLU A 537 -49.64 9.44 12.17
N ASP A 538 -48.33 9.42 12.43
CA ASP A 538 -47.60 10.06 13.52
C ASP A 538 -46.96 9.18 14.62
N LEU A 539 -45.69 9.56 14.85
CA LEU A 539 -44.58 8.97 15.62
C LEU A 539 -44.84 8.95 17.16
N PRO A 540 -43.85 8.62 18.03
CA PRO A 540 -43.10 7.38 18.18
C PRO A 540 -43.23 6.77 19.61
N ALA A 541 -42.55 5.64 19.76
CA ALA A 541 -42.29 4.83 20.96
C ALA A 541 -42.08 5.57 22.30
N THR A 542 -42.55 4.95 23.39
CA THR A 542 -41.88 4.99 24.70
C THR A 542 -42.13 3.71 25.48
N GLY A 543 -41.12 3.21 26.19
CA GLY A 543 -41.32 2.16 27.18
C GLY A 543 -40.09 1.43 27.70
N ALA A 544 -39.11 2.12 28.28
CA ALA A 544 -38.26 1.54 29.33
C ALA A 544 -38.39 2.40 30.59
N GLN A 545 -38.80 1.76 31.69
CA GLN A 545 -39.32 2.39 32.91
C GLN A 545 -38.21 2.81 33.89
N THR A 546 -38.39 3.97 34.53
CA THR A 546 -37.89 4.25 35.88
C THR A 546 -39.02 4.88 36.70
N ALA A 547 -39.14 4.50 37.97
CA ALA A 547 -40.24 4.88 38.84
C ALA A 547 -39.77 5.53 40.16
N GLY A 548 -40.43 6.66 40.48
CA GLY A 548 -40.71 7.15 41.84
C GLY A 548 -39.76 8.21 42.42
N LEU A 549 -40.19 9.28 43.12
CA LEU A 549 -41.47 9.70 43.69
C LEU A 549 -41.41 11.20 44.10
N VAL A 550 -42.43 11.98 43.72
CA VAL A 550 -43.28 12.94 44.48
C VAL A 550 -42.72 14.15 45.27
N ALA A 551 -43.27 15.32 44.89
CA ALA A 551 -43.48 16.66 45.49
C ALA A 551 -43.74 16.78 47.02
N ALA A 552 -43.74 17.91 47.73
CA ALA A 552 -43.60 19.37 47.51
C ALA A 552 -43.40 20.03 48.90
N ALA A 553 -42.85 21.26 48.98
CA ALA A 553 -43.21 22.25 50.01
C ALA A 553 -42.70 23.67 49.70
N LEU A 554 -43.51 24.66 50.10
CA LEU A 554 -43.39 26.11 49.91
C LEU A 554 -42.56 26.83 50.99
N ALA A 555 -41.93 27.94 50.56
CA ALA A 555 -41.77 29.24 51.22
C ALA A 555 -40.94 29.45 52.53
N LEU A 556 -39.89 30.29 52.36
CA LEU A 556 -39.54 31.53 53.10
C LEU A 556 -38.72 31.52 54.42
N VAL A 557 -37.58 32.26 54.33
CA VAL A 557 -36.99 33.26 55.26
C VAL A 557 -35.62 32.98 55.92
N SER A 558 -34.72 33.97 55.70
CA SER A 558 -33.66 34.54 56.55
C SER A 558 -32.19 34.09 56.44
N LEU A 559 -31.40 35.04 55.88
CA LEU A 559 -30.28 35.75 56.53
C LEU A 559 -28.89 35.09 56.54
N GLY A 560 -27.90 35.80 55.97
CA GLY A 560 -26.48 35.54 56.25
C GLY A 560 -25.47 36.02 55.19
N THR A 561 -25.30 37.33 55.09
CA THR A 561 -24.15 38.08 54.51
C THR A 561 -22.77 37.41 54.57
N PHE A 562 -22.00 37.45 53.48
CA PHE A 562 -20.71 38.16 53.45
C PHE A 562 -20.27 38.56 52.03
N LEU A 563 -19.78 39.79 51.93
CA LEU A 563 -19.28 40.51 50.76
C LEU A 563 -17.92 39.98 50.30
N VAL A 564 -17.57 40.15 49.00
CA VAL A 564 -16.55 41.10 48.53
C VAL A 564 -16.66 41.25 47.00
N VAL A 565 -17.01 42.46 46.55
CA VAL A 565 -16.83 42.95 45.18
C VAL A 565 -15.69 43.97 45.20
N ARG A 566 -14.66 43.77 44.37
CA ARG A 566 -13.88 44.79 43.63
C ARG A 566 -12.58 44.14 43.14
N ARG A 567 -12.05 44.37 41.93
CA ARG A 567 -12.32 45.38 40.89
C ARG A 567 -11.53 44.93 39.63
N ARG A 568 -12.10 45.09 38.43
CA ARG A 568 -11.36 45.03 37.16
C ARG A 568 -10.44 46.26 36.99
N ARG A 569 -9.28 46.03 36.34
CA ARG A 569 -8.49 46.84 35.37
C ARG A 569 -8.21 48.33 35.74
N SER A 570 -7.09 48.97 35.45
CA SER A 570 -6.05 48.82 34.41
C SER A 570 -4.94 49.86 34.70
N VAL A 571 -3.69 49.52 34.39
CA VAL A 571 -2.75 50.33 33.57
C VAL A 571 -2.01 49.34 32.70
#